data_AF-A0A8G1ZEB3-F1
#
_entry.id   AF-A0A8G1ZEB3-F1
#
_cell.length_a   1.000
_cell.length_b   1.000
_cell.length_c   1.000
_cell.angle_alpha   90.00
_cell.angle_beta   90.00
_cell.angle_gamma   90.00
#
_symmetry.space_group_name_H-M   'P 1'
#
loop_
_entity.id
_entity.type
_entity.pdbx_description
1 polymer ?
#
loop_
_entity_poly.entity_id
_entity_poly.type
_entity_poly.pdbx_seq_one_letter_code
_entity_poly.pdbx_strand_id
1 'polypeptide(L)'
;MLTTQQVVDQACSDAARIKRFVQRREAFLDALDWTMLTCEQVHEAAMLDFMLEDDRAEALQRVSMAESLAAMGLPLVPTFIRYNPFPRPWHAEWATLAN
;
A
#
# COMPACT_ATOMS: atom_id res chain seq x y z
N MET A 1 -5.82 -23.84 6.09
CA MET A 1 -4.88 -22.94 6.79
C MET A 1 -3.69 -22.71 5.88
N LEU A 2 -3.21 -21.48 5.77
CA LEU A 2 -1.95 -21.19 5.07
C LEU A 2 -0.78 -21.68 5.94
N THR A 3 0.28 -22.18 5.30
CA THR A 3 1.55 -22.48 5.96
C THR A 3 2.31 -21.20 6.31
N THR A 4 3.27 -21.30 7.21
CA THR A 4 4.18 -20.19 7.57
C THR A 4 4.82 -19.56 6.34
N GLN A 5 5.35 -20.38 5.42
CA GLN A 5 5.96 -19.89 4.20
C GLN A 5 4.96 -19.15 3.30
N GLN A 6 3.74 -19.67 3.16
CA GLN A 6 2.70 -19.02 2.36
C GLN A 6 2.30 -17.65 2.90
N VAL A 7 2.32 -17.45 4.22
CA VAL A 7 2.03 -16.13 4.81
C VAL A 7 3.18 -15.14 4.55
N VAL A 8 4.44 -15.59 4.65
CA VAL A 8 5.61 -14.77 4.31
C VAL A 8 5.59 -14.38 2.82
N ASP A 9 5.36 -15.34 1.93
CA ASP A 9 5.29 -15.10 0.49
C ASP A 9 4.17 -14.11 0.15
N GLN A 10 3.02 -14.21 0.83
CA GLN A 10 1.91 -13.29 0.66
C GLN A 10 2.27 -11.87 1.12
N ALA A 11 2.89 -11.72 2.30
CA ALA A 11 3.34 -10.41 2.79
C ALA A 11 4.36 -9.75 1.83
N CYS A 12 5.32 -10.54 1.33
CA CYS A 12 6.29 -10.10 0.33
C CYS A 12 5.61 -9.69 -0.99
N SER A 13 4.63 -10.47 -1.44
CA SER A 13 3.84 -10.18 -2.65
C SER A 13 3.07 -8.86 -2.52
N ASP A 14 2.45 -8.61 -1.37
CA ASP A 14 1.69 -7.38 -1.11
C ASP A 14 2.61 -6.15 -1.05
N ALA A 15 3.74 -6.24 -0.34
CA ALA A 15 4.75 -5.18 -0.35
C ALA A 15 5.29 -4.89 -1.76
N ALA A 16 5.50 -5.92 -2.57
CA ALA A 16 5.94 -5.77 -3.95
C ALA A 16 4.88 -5.14 -4.86
N ARG A 17 3.58 -5.35 -4.60
CA ARG A 17 2.49 -4.70 -5.34
C ARG A 17 2.47 -3.19 -5.08
N ILE A 18 2.58 -2.78 -3.82
CA ILE A 18 2.65 -1.36 -3.43
C ILE A 18 3.87 -0.70 -4.09
N LYS A 19 5.04 -1.32 -3.98
CA LYS A 19 6.27 -0.81 -4.62
C LYS A 19 6.10 -0.61 -6.13
N ARG A 20 5.56 -1.60 -6.85
CA ARG A 20 5.32 -1.48 -8.30
C ARG A 20 4.29 -0.42 -8.66
N PHE A 21 3.28 -0.20 -7.80
CA PHE A 21 2.34 0.88 -8.01
C PHE A 21 3.01 2.24 -7.88
N VAL A 22 3.75 2.47 -6.78
CA VAL A 22 4.50 3.71 -6.53
C VAL A 22 5.43 4.03 -7.71
N GLN A 23 6.23 3.06 -8.16
CA GLN A 23 7.15 3.25 -9.29
C GLN A 23 6.44 3.64 -10.59
N ARG A 24 5.31 3.00 -10.93
CA ARG A 24 4.53 3.35 -12.13
C ARG A 24 3.91 4.74 -12.00
N ARG A 25 3.50 5.10 -10.78
CA ARG A 25 2.91 6.40 -10.48
C ARG A 25 3.95 7.51 -10.60
N GLU A 26 5.12 7.35 -10.01
CA GLU A 26 6.24 8.30 -10.12
C GLU A 26 6.58 8.55 -11.59
N ALA A 27 6.75 7.48 -12.39
CA ALA A 27 7.02 7.61 -13.82
C ALA A 27 5.87 8.30 -14.59
N PHE A 28 4.62 8.08 -14.20
CA PHE A 28 3.47 8.76 -14.79
C PHE A 28 3.45 10.26 -14.44
N LEU A 29 3.68 10.60 -13.17
CA LEU A 29 3.73 11.98 -12.69
C LEU A 29 4.87 12.79 -13.31
N ASP A 30 6.04 12.18 -13.47
CA ASP A 30 7.20 12.82 -14.10
C ASP A 30 6.93 13.17 -15.57
N ALA A 31 6.04 12.42 -16.23
CA ALA A 31 5.64 12.65 -17.61
C ALA A 31 4.50 13.68 -17.76
N LEU A 32 3.86 14.11 -16.66
CA LEU A 32 2.76 15.09 -16.72
C LEU A 32 3.30 16.52 -16.84
N ASP A 33 2.60 17.33 -17.65
CA ASP A 33 2.74 18.78 -17.60
C ASP A 33 1.96 19.33 -16.40
N TRP A 34 2.68 19.52 -15.29
CA TRP A 34 2.13 20.02 -14.03
C TRP A 34 1.50 21.41 -14.14
N THR A 35 1.86 22.21 -15.14
CA THR A 35 1.30 23.55 -15.32
C THR A 35 -0.15 23.54 -15.80
N MET A 36 -0.62 22.39 -16.31
CA MET A 36 -1.97 22.19 -16.82
C MET A 36 -2.92 21.60 -15.77
N LEU A 37 -2.43 21.27 -14.56
CA LEU A 37 -3.22 20.67 -13.50
C LEU A 37 -3.88 21.73 -12.61
N THR A 38 -5.07 21.43 -12.10
CA THR A 38 -5.72 22.27 -11.10
C THR A 38 -5.04 22.12 -9.74
N CYS A 39 -5.18 23.11 -8.86
CA CYS A 39 -4.67 23.02 -7.49
C CYS A 39 -5.22 21.79 -6.74
N GLU A 40 -6.46 21.39 -7.03
CA GLU A 40 -7.09 20.19 -6.47
C GLU A 40 -6.39 18.91 -6.93
N GLN A 41 -6.10 18.78 -8.22
CA GLN A 41 -5.37 17.62 -8.76
C GLN A 41 -3.96 17.50 -8.18
N VAL A 42 -3.27 18.64 -8.01
CA VAL A 42 -1.95 18.67 -7.37
C VAL A 42 -2.05 18.28 -5.89
N HIS A 43 -3.06 18.77 -5.18
CA HIS A 43 -3.30 18.43 -3.79
C HIS A 43 -3.61 16.94 -3.60
N GLU A 44 -4.51 16.37 -4.41
CA GLU A 44 -4.85 14.95 -4.38
C GLU A 44 -3.63 14.07 -4.70
N ALA A 45 -2.81 14.48 -5.67
CA ALA A 45 -1.56 13.79 -5.98
C ALA A 45 -0.61 13.78 -4.77
N ALA A 46 -0.40 14.93 -4.12
CA ALA A 46 0.44 15.02 -2.93
C ALA A 46 -0.11 14.19 -1.76
N MET A 47 -1.42 14.24 -1.50
CA MET A 47 -2.05 13.45 -0.43
C MET A 47 -1.95 11.95 -0.68
N LEU A 48 -2.04 11.54 -1.94
CA LEU A 48 -1.78 10.17 -2.32
C LEU A 48 -0.34 9.74 -2.02
N ASP A 49 0.64 10.59 -2.29
CA ASP A 49 2.05 10.23 -2.05
C ASP A 49 2.31 9.97 -0.55
N PHE A 50 1.74 10.79 0.34
CA PHE A 50 1.79 10.55 1.79
C PHE A 50 1.16 9.21 2.18
N MET A 51 -0.04 8.88 1.66
CA MET A 51 -0.67 7.59 1.96
C MET A 51 0.17 6.40 1.48
N LEU A 52 0.78 6.51 0.31
CA LEU A 52 1.58 5.43 -0.26
C LEU A 52 2.87 5.21 0.53
N GLU A 53 3.42 6.25 1.13
CA GLU A 53 4.57 6.15 2.04
C GLU A 53 4.20 5.36 3.30
N ASP A 54 3.06 5.68 3.92
CA ASP A 54 2.53 4.96 5.08
C ASP A 54 2.22 3.50 4.74
N ASP A 55 1.49 3.24 3.66
CA ASP A 55 1.15 1.88 3.18
C ASP A 55 2.42 1.05 2.95
N ARG A 56 3.45 1.67 2.36
CA ARG A 56 4.73 1.01 2.10
C ARG A 56 5.48 0.71 3.39
N ALA A 57 5.52 1.64 4.34
CA ALA A 57 6.16 1.43 5.64
C ALA A 57 5.46 0.29 6.40
N GLU A 58 4.13 0.29 6.44
CA GLU A 58 3.33 -0.74 7.08
C GLU A 58 3.53 -2.11 6.41
N ALA A 59 3.64 -2.15 5.08
CA ALA A 59 3.91 -3.38 4.35
C ALA A 59 5.29 -3.97 4.65
N LEU A 60 6.32 -3.14 4.72
CA LEU A 60 7.68 -3.58 5.07
C LEU A 60 7.75 -4.06 6.53
N GLN A 61 7.07 -3.37 7.45
CA GLN A 61 6.98 -3.80 8.85
C GLN A 61 6.32 -5.17 8.96
N ARG A 62 5.27 -5.45 8.17
CA ARG A 62 4.61 -6.76 8.16
C ARG A 62 5.50 -7.86 7.60
N VAL A 63 6.25 -7.61 6.53
CA VAL A 63 7.23 -8.57 6.03
C VAL A 63 8.23 -8.93 7.12
N SER A 64 8.82 -7.92 7.76
CA SER A 64 9.79 -8.12 8.85
C SER A 64 9.20 -8.89 10.03
N MET A 65 7.97 -8.57 10.43
CA MET A 65 7.24 -9.28 11.47
C MET A 65 6.97 -10.74 11.07
N ALA A 66 6.54 -10.99 9.84
CA ALA A 66 6.24 -12.34 9.36
C ALA A 66 7.49 -13.22 9.30
N GLU A 67 8.61 -12.67 8.83
CA GLU A 67 9.92 -13.33 8.83
C GLU A 67 10.39 -13.65 10.25
N SER A 68 10.21 -12.71 11.18
CA SER A 68 10.60 -12.89 12.59
C SER A 68 9.77 -13.98 13.29
N LEU A 69 8.45 -13.98 13.09
CA LEU A 69 7.57 -15.01 13.64
C LEU A 69 7.89 -16.39 13.05
N ALA A 70 8.15 -16.45 11.74
CA ALA A 70 8.57 -17.68 11.07
C ALA A 70 9.88 -18.23 11.65
N ALA A 71 10.88 -17.37 11.86
CA ALA A 71 12.16 -17.74 12.46
C ALA A 71 12.03 -18.24 13.91
N MET A 72 11.06 -17.72 14.66
CA MET A 72 10.75 -18.16 16.03
C MET A 72 9.88 -19.43 16.09
N GLY A 73 9.44 -19.96 14.93
CA GLY A 73 8.51 -21.11 14.88
C GLY A 73 7.12 -20.78 15.43
N LEU A 74 6.76 -19.50 15.51
CA LEU A 74 5.48 -19.05 16.03
C LEU A 74 4.40 -19.08 14.93
N PRO A 75 3.14 -19.35 15.30
CA PRO A 75 2.03 -19.33 14.36
C PRO A 75 1.84 -17.91 13.78
N LEU A 76 1.66 -17.83 12.47
CA LEU A 76 1.37 -16.59 11.76
C LEU A 76 -0.13 -16.36 11.67
N VAL A 77 -0.55 -15.12 11.91
CA VAL A 77 -1.91 -14.68 11.61
C VAL A 77 -1.89 -14.09 10.20
N PRO A 78 -2.68 -14.63 9.24
CA PRO A 78 -2.82 -14.01 7.93
C PRO A 78 -3.53 -12.67 8.11
N THR A 79 -2.76 -11.59 8.17
CA THR A 79 -3.30 -10.24 8.10
C THR A 79 -3.08 -9.74 6.69
N PHE A 80 -4.17 -9.55 5.96
CA PHE A 80 -4.12 -9.08 4.58
C PHE A 80 -3.89 -7.58 4.57
N ILE A 81 -2.87 -7.11 3.86
CA ILE A 81 -2.85 -5.72 3.43
C ILE A 81 -3.78 -5.65 2.23
N ARG A 82 -5.01 -5.19 2.43
CA ARG A 82 -5.81 -4.71 1.31
C ARG A 82 -5.18 -3.41 0.84
N TYR A 83 -4.15 -3.52 0.01
CA TYR A 83 -3.73 -2.39 -0.80
C TYR A 83 -4.89 -2.06 -1.75
N ASN A 84 -5.65 -1.03 -1.42
CA ASN A 84 -6.71 -0.54 -2.27
C ASN A 84 -6.53 0.96 -2.50
N PRO A 85 -6.03 1.37 -3.67
CA PRO A 85 -5.88 2.78 -3.98
C PRO A 85 -7.23 3.49 -4.13
N PHE A 86 -8.38 2.82 -4.12
CA PHE A 86 -9.67 3.50 -4.26
C PHE A 86 -10.80 2.83 -3.49
N PRO A 87 -11.72 3.58 -2.88
CA PRO A 87 -11.76 5.05 -2.78
C PRO A 87 -10.69 5.59 -1.81
N ARG A 88 -10.48 6.91 -1.78
CA ARG A 88 -9.50 7.57 -0.89
C ARG A 88 -10.19 8.15 0.35
N PRO A 89 -9.52 8.29 1.51
CA PRO A 89 -10.11 8.86 2.73
C PRO A 89 -10.75 10.24 2.58
N TRP A 90 -10.29 11.04 1.61
CA TRP A 90 -10.84 12.36 1.28
C TRP A 90 -11.92 12.34 0.18
N HIS A 91 -12.20 11.18 -0.45
CA HIS A 91 -13.31 11.04 -1.37
C HIS A 91 -14.60 10.73 -0.60
N ALA A 92 -15.73 11.29 -1.05
CA ALA A 92 -17.04 11.04 -0.44
C ALA A 92 -17.43 9.55 -0.40
N GLU A 93 -16.98 8.77 -1.39
CA GLU A 93 -17.19 7.32 -1.47
C GLU A 93 -16.57 6.56 -0.27
N TRP A 94 -15.52 7.08 0.35
CA TRP A 94 -14.88 6.45 1.51
C TRP A 94 -15.76 6.43 2.75
N ALA A 95 -16.57 7.47 2.95
CA ALA A 95 -17.54 7.52 4.05
C ALA A 95 -18.56 6.37 3.97
N THR A 96 -18.78 5.82 2.78
CA THR A 96 -19.71 4.70 2.56
C THR A 96 -19.09 3.32 2.84
N LEU A 97 -17.76 3.22 2.94
CA LEU A 97 -17.05 1.98 3.30
C LEU A 97 -16.91 1.77 4.81
N ALA A 98 -17.11 2.81 5.61
CA ALA A 98 -17.01 2.75 7.07
C ALA A 98 -18.32 2.28 7.75
N ASN A 99 -19.36 1.92 6.98
CA ASN A 99 -20.67 1.45 7.45
C ASN A 99 -20.94 -0.01 7.08
#